data_AF-A0A7S2MKM0-F1
#
_entry.id   AF-A0A7S2MKM0-F1
#
_cell.length_a   1.000
_cell.length_b   1.000
_cell.length_c   1.000
_cell.angle_alpha   90.00
_cell.angle_beta   90.00
_cell.angle_gamma   90.00
#
_symmetry.space_group_name_H-M   'P 1'
#
loop_
_entity.id
_entity.type
_entity.pdbx_description
1 polymer ?
#
loop_
_entity_poly.entity_id
_entity_poly.type
_entity_poly.pdbx_seq_one_letter_code
_entity_poly.pdbx_strand_id
1 'polypeptide(L)'
;IFNPEIEFHRQGLNNPLSHWRVCTLNKKYELCPSYPSLLVVPRCMSDEDLKCAAAFRSGKRLPVLCWKDPYGVASICRSSQPLVGVAKARSPQDERLLQAIADTNPFNE
;
A
#
# COMPACT_ATOMS: atom_id res chain seq x y z
N ILE A 1 18.94 11.12 11.41
CA ILE A 1 17.73 10.58 12.08
C ILE A 1 16.62 10.49 11.04
N PHE A 2 15.79 9.44 11.05
CA PHE A 2 14.73 9.22 10.06
C PHE A 2 13.45 10.01 10.39
N ASN A 3 12.82 10.63 9.38
CA ASN A 3 11.51 11.27 9.47
C ASN A 3 10.64 10.83 8.27
N PRO A 4 9.48 10.17 8.51
CA PRO A 4 8.60 9.70 7.43
C PRO A 4 8.11 10.79 6.49
N GLU A 5 7.75 11.97 7.00
CA GLU A 5 7.18 13.05 6.18
C GLU A 5 8.21 13.60 5.20
N ILE A 6 9.45 13.79 5.67
CA ILE A 6 10.57 14.22 4.83
C ILE A 6 10.87 13.15 3.77
N GLU A 7 10.86 11.87 4.15
CA GLU A 7 11.08 10.78 3.20
C GLU A 7 9.97 10.69 2.15
N PHE A 8 8.71 10.87 2.53
CA PHE A 8 7.59 10.88 1.61
C PHE A 8 7.64 12.08 0.65
N HIS A 9 8.05 13.25 1.14
CA HIS A 9 8.31 14.41 0.31
C HIS A 9 9.43 14.15 -0.70
N ARG A 10 10.55 13.53 -0.25
CA ARG A 10 11.67 13.16 -1.12
C ARG A 10 11.26 12.21 -2.25
N GLN A 11 10.26 11.36 -2.04
CA GLN A 11 9.68 10.47 -3.05
C GLN A 11 8.56 11.12 -3.91
N GLY A 12 8.26 12.40 -3.69
CA GLY A 12 7.25 13.14 -4.46
C GLY A 12 5.79 12.84 -4.08
N LEU A 13 5.55 12.30 -2.88
CA LEU A 13 4.19 11.91 -2.43
C LEU A 13 3.31 13.09 -1.98
N ASN A 14 3.90 14.26 -1.79
CA ASN A 14 3.20 15.51 -1.45
C ASN A 14 2.52 16.18 -2.65
N ASN A 15 2.70 15.65 -3.86
CA ASN A 15 2.01 16.16 -5.05
C ASN A 15 0.51 15.80 -4.97
N PRO A 16 -0.43 16.77 -5.10
CA PRO A 16 -1.86 16.50 -5.14
C PRO A 16 -2.28 15.55 -6.26
N LEU A 17 -1.53 15.53 -7.37
CA LEU A 17 -1.73 14.64 -8.51
C LEU A 17 -1.12 13.25 -8.30
N SER A 18 -0.48 12.99 -7.16
CA SER A 18 0.07 11.67 -6.84
C SER A 18 -1.03 10.63 -6.73
N HIS A 19 -0.86 9.53 -7.45
CA HIS A 19 -1.68 8.32 -7.34
C HIS A 19 -1.52 7.60 -6.00
N TRP A 20 -0.68 8.10 -5.10
CA TRP A 20 -0.42 7.55 -3.76
C TRP A 20 -0.90 8.51 -2.67
N ARG A 21 -1.38 7.95 -1.56
CA ARG A 21 -1.79 8.71 -0.36
C ARG A 21 -1.14 8.13 0.90
N VAL A 22 -0.88 9.00 1.87
CA VAL A 22 -0.55 8.57 3.23
C VAL A 22 -1.83 8.11 3.93
N CYS A 23 -1.78 6.92 4.51
CA CYS A 23 -2.85 6.28 5.25
C CYS A 23 -2.48 6.22 6.74
N THR A 24 -3.40 6.66 7.58
CA THR A 24 -3.24 6.72 9.04
C THR A 24 -3.97 5.59 9.77
N LEU A 25 -4.53 4.60 9.05
CA LEU A 25 -5.22 3.46 9.67
C LEU A 25 -4.36 2.70 10.67
N ASN A 26 -3.04 2.64 10.42
CA ASN A 26 -2.12 1.98 11.32
C ASN A 26 -1.48 2.89 12.36
N LYS A 27 -2.00 4.11 12.58
CA LYS A 27 -1.40 5.10 13.50
C LYS A 27 -1.22 4.55 14.92
N LYS A 28 -2.14 3.68 15.36
CA LYS A 28 -2.12 2.99 16.65
C LYS A 28 -1.68 1.51 16.54
N TYR A 29 -1.13 1.10 15.41
CA TYR A 29 -0.69 -0.27 15.13
C TYR A 29 -1.82 -1.33 15.15
N GLU A 30 -3.08 -0.91 15.05
CA GLU A 30 -4.27 -1.78 15.11
C GLU A 30 -4.51 -2.58 13.82
N LEU A 31 -4.17 -2.00 12.66
CA LEU A 31 -4.32 -2.68 11.37
C LEU A 31 -3.27 -3.78 11.20
N CYS A 32 -2.00 -3.45 11.44
CA CYS A 32 -0.87 -4.36 11.38
C CYS A 32 0.16 -3.96 12.46
N PRO A 33 0.25 -4.70 13.57
CA PRO A 33 1.13 -4.37 14.71
C PRO A 33 2.63 -4.29 14.39
N SER A 34 3.01 -4.80 13.24
CA SER A 34 4.40 -5.02 12.84
C SER A 34 4.81 -4.20 11.61
N TYR A 35 3.93 -3.29 11.19
CA TYR A 35 4.18 -2.26 10.20
C TYR A 35 4.37 -0.89 10.87
N PRO A 36 4.92 0.11 10.17
CA PRO A 36 4.99 1.49 10.66
C PRO A 36 3.61 2.09 10.91
N SER A 37 3.56 3.19 11.68
CA SER A 37 2.32 3.89 12.02
C SER A 37 1.68 4.61 10.81
N LEU A 38 2.50 5.02 9.86
CA LEU A 38 2.08 5.63 8.60
C LEU A 38 2.34 4.65 7.46
N LEU A 39 1.34 4.43 6.63
CA LEU A 39 1.42 3.58 5.44
C LEU A 39 1.21 4.43 4.20
N VAL A 40 1.74 4.00 3.06
CA VAL A 40 1.49 4.65 1.77
C VAL A 40 0.86 3.64 0.83
N VAL A 41 -0.29 4.02 0.27
CA VAL A 41 -1.21 3.16 -0.48
C VAL A 41 -1.76 3.91 -1.70
N PRO A 42 -2.32 3.23 -2.72
CA PRO A 42 -2.95 3.92 -3.83
C PRO A 42 -4.11 4.82 -3.38
N ARG A 43 -4.22 6.00 -3.98
CA ARG A 43 -5.16 7.05 -3.60
C ARG A 43 -6.62 6.63 -3.76
N CYS A 44 -6.91 5.82 -4.78
CA CYS A 44 -8.26 5.31 -5.08
C CYS A 44 -8.76 4.26 -4.08
N MET A 45 -7.89 3.68 -3.25
CA MET A 45 -8.29 2.65 -2.28
C MET A 45 -8.92 3.28 -1.05
N SER A 46 -10.12 2.84 -0.67
CA SER A 46 -10.79 3.23 0.57
C SER A 46 -10.16 2.57 1.79
N ASP A 47 -10.37 3.15 2.97
CA ASP A 47 -9.87 2.59 4.21
C ASP A 47 -10.54 1.24 4.56
N GLU A 48 -11.80 1.06 4.18
CA GLU A 48 -12.55 -0.19 4.32
C GLU A 48 -11.96 -1.29 3.44
N ASP A 49 -11.66 -1.00 2.17
CA ASP A 49 -11.04 -1.97 1.27
C ASP A 49 -9.66 -2.39 1.78
N LEU A 50 -8.87 -1.46 2.34
CA LEU A 50 -7.56 -1.76 2.93
C LEU A 50 -7.66 -2.69 4.15
N LYS A 51 -8.68 -2.52 5.00
CA LYS A 51 -8.93 -3.43 6.14
C LYS A 51 -9.23 -4.85 5.65
N CYS A 52 -10.04 -4.99 4.61
CA CYS A 52 -10.37 -6.28 3.98
C CYS A 52 -9.14 -6.92 3.31
N ALA A 53 -8.36 -6.15 2.55
CA ALA A 53 -7.13 -6.63 1.92
C ALA A 53 -6.09 -7.07 2.96
N ALA A 54 -5.92 -6.29 4.04
CA ALA A 54 -5.03 -6.65 5.14
C ALA A 54 -5.44 -7.97 5.80
N ALA A 55 -6.74 -8.22 6.00
CA ALA A 55 -7.21 -9.48 6.59
C ALA A 55 -6.82 -10.71 5.74
N PHE A 56 -6.62 -10.55 4.43
CA PHE A 56 -6.21 -11.63 3.52
C PHE A 56 -4.68 -11.85 3.46
N ARG A 57 -3.88 -11.05 4.18
CA ARG A 57 -2.41 -11.10 4.15
C ARG A 57 -1.87 -11.62 5.48
N SER A 58 -0.87 -12.51 5.42
CA SER A 58 -0.26 -13.07 6.63
C SER A 58 0.27 -11.97 7.58
N GLY A 59 -0.14 -12.01 8.84
CA GLY A 59 0.19 -10.96 9.81
C GLY A 59 -0.37 -9.57 9.45
N LYS A 60 -1.38 -9.50 8.58
CA LYS A 60 -2.02 -8.30 8.07
C LYS A 60 -1.11 -7.33 7.32
N ARG A 61 0.00 -7.84 6.77
CA ARG A 61 1.02 -7.07 6.06
C ARG A 61 0.63 -6.86 4.59
N LEU A 62 -0.39 -6.03 4.38
CA LEU A 62 -0.87 -5.65 3.06
C LEU A 62 0.22 -4.98 2.18
N PRO A 63 0.07 -5.03 0.84
CA PRO A 63 0.87 -4.23 -0.08
C PRO A 63 0.91 -2.75 0.28
N VAL A 64 2.11 -2.23 0.56
CA VAL A 64 2.36 -0.81 0.84
C VAL A 64 3.62 -0.35 0.12
N LEU A 65 3.65 0.93 -0.26
CA LEU A 65 4.79 1.54 -0.95
C LEU A 65 6.03 1.58 -0.04
N CYS A 66 7.19 1.23 -0.60
CA CYS A 66 8.51 1.41 0.02
C CYS A 66 9.29 2.53 -0.65
N TRP A 67 9.22 2.56 -1.97
CA TRP A 67 9.95 3.50 -2.80
C TRP A 67 9.14 3.83 -4.05
N LYS A 68 9.19 5.09 -4.45
CA LYS A 68 8.70 5.59 -5.72
C LYS A 68 9.79 6.45 -6.35
N ASP A 69 9.92 6.37 -7.67
CA ASP A 69 10.73 7.33 -8.43
C ASP A 69 10.11 8.74 -8.30
N PRO A 70 10.81 9.74 -7.73
CA PRO A 70 10.26 11.08 -7.59
C PRO A 70 9.91 11.74 -8.93
N TYR A 71 10.57 11.35 -10.03
CA TYR A 71 10.37 11.94 -11.37
C TYR A 71 9.59 11.02 -12.31
N GLY A 72 9.56 9.73 -12.02
CA GLY A 72 8.87 8.72 -12.79
C GLY A 72 7.61 8.16 -12.13
N VAL A 73 7.18 7.03 -12.69
CA VAL A 73 5.96 6.29 -12.30
C VAL A 73 6.27 4.92 -11.67
N ALA A 74 7.54 4.51 -11.69
CA ALA A 74 7.97 3.25 -11.09
C ALA A 74 7.79 3.28 -9.57
N SER A 75 7.30 2.16 -9.03
CA SER A 75 7.08 1.98 -7.60
C SER A 75 7.54 0.59 -7.15
N ILE A 76 8.03 0.51 -5.92
CA ILE A 76 8.38 -0.73 -5.24
C ILE A 76 7.47 -0.83 -4.01
N CYS A 77 6.66 -1.89 -3.97
CA CYS A 77 5.80 -2.21 -2.85
C CYS A 77 6.28 -3.47 -2.13
N ARG A 78 5.97 -3.60 -0.84
CA ARG A 78 6.22 -4.81 -0.04
C ARG A 78 4.93 -5.32 0.60
N SER A 79 4.88 -6.62 0.83
CA SER A 79 3.78 -7.30 1.53
C SER A 79 4.23 -8.65 2.09
N SER A 80 3.38 -9.31 2.86
CA SER A 80 3.49 -10.75 3.12
C SER A 80 2.80 -11.59 2.05
N GLN A 81 2.99 -12.91 2.12
CA GLN A 81 2.19 -13.86 1.34
C GLN A 81 0.67 -13.71 1.59
N PRO A 82 -0.17 -13.95 0.57
CA PRO A 82 -1.63 -14.00 0.72
C PRO A 82 -2.09 -15.31 1.39
N LEU A 83 -3.23 -15.27 2.06
CA LEU A 83 -3.85 -16.39 2.78
C LEU A 83 -4.72 -17.26 1.86
N VAL A 84 -4.16 -17.64 0.70
CA VAL A 84 -4.85 -18.45 -0.33
C VAL A 84 -5.20 -19.85 0.19
N GLY A 85 -4.27 -20.47 0.93
CA GLY A 85 -4.43 -21.81 1.49
C GLY A 85 -4.72 -22.91 0.46
N VAL A 86 -5.06 -24.11 0.94
CA VAL A 86 -5.40 -25.26 0.07
C VAL A 86 -6.71 -25.04 -0.67
N ALA A 87 -7.64 -24.28 -0.09
CA ALA A 87 -8.95 -23.98 -0.66
C ALA A 87 -8.90 -22.98 -1.84
N LYS A 88 -7.71 -22.49 -2.22
CA LYS A 88 -7.53 -21.47 -3.28
C LYS A 88 -8.39 -20.22 -3.05
N ALA A 89 -8.46 -19.77 -1.79
CA ALA A 89 -9.20 -18.58 -1.41
C ALA A 89 -8.68 -17.35 -2.16
N ARG A 90 -9.60 -16.40 -2.41
CA ARG A 90 -9.34 -15.14 -3.10
C ARG A 90 -9.94 -14.00 -2.29
N SER A 91 -9.37 -12.80 -2.45
CA SER A 91 -9.91 -11.57 -1.86
C SER A 91 -10.07 -10.53 -2.96
N PRO A 92 -11.31 -10.14 -3.31
CA PRO A 92 -11.55 -9.09 -4.30
C PRO A 92 -10.87 -7.77 -3.92
N GLN A 93 -10.76 -7.46 -2.63
CA GLN A 93 -10.10 -6.25 -2.14
C GLN A 93 -8.58 -6.33 -2.24
N ASP A 94 -7.96 -7.49 -1.99
CA ASP A 94 -6.52 -7.66 -2.21
C ASP A 94 -6.17 -7.58 -3.71
N GLU A 95 -6.99 -8.20 -4.57
CA GLU A 95 -6.84 -8.13 -6.03
C GLU A 95 -7.00 -6.71 -6.54
N ARG A 96 -8.03 -5.98 -6.06
CA ARG A 96 -8.22 -4.56 -6.38
C ARG A 96 -7.04 -3.72 -5.90
N LEU A 97 -6.48 -3.99 -4.73
CA LEU A 97 -5.32 -3.28 -4.22
C LEU A 97 -4.09 -3.50 -5.12
N LEU A 98 -3.84 -4.73 -5.56
CA LEU A 98 -2.77 -5.04 -6.49
C LEU A 98 -2.97 -4.37 -7.85
N GLN A 99 -4.20 -4.39 -8.38
CA GLN A 99 -4.54 -3.69 -9.62
C GLN A 99 -4.34 -2.18 -9.48
N ALA A 100 -4.80 -1.58 -8.38
CA ALA A 100 -4.63 -0.16 -8.11
C ALA A 100 -3.15 0.25 -8.01
N ILE A 101 -2.27 -0.64 -7.51
CA ILE A 101 -0.81 -0.43 -7.54
C ILE A 101 -0.30 -0.46 -8.98
N ALA A 102 -0.72 -1.45 -9.76
CA ALA A 102 -0.35 -1.55 -11.17
C ALA A 102 -0.78 -0.31 -11.96
N ASP A 103 -2.00 0.18 -11.74
CA ASP A 103 -2.58 1.36 -12.41
C ASP A 103 -1.88 2.68 -12.02
N THR A 104 -1.06 2.69 -10.96
CA THR A 104 -0.23 3.87 -10.67
C THR A 104 0.90 4.06 -11.69
N ASN A 105 1.19 3.04 -12.49
CA ASN A 105 2.09 3.11 -13.62
C ASN A 105 1.29 3.00 -14.94
N PRO A 106 1.16 4.08 -15.73
CA PRO A 106 0.39 4.09 -16.96
C PRO A 106 1.00 3.24 -18.10
N PHE A 107 2.21 2.71 -17.92
CA PHE A 107 2.90 1.88 -18.92
C PHE A 107 2.84 0.38 -18.61
N ASN A 108 1.97 -0.06 -17.70
CA ASN A 108 1.68 -1.49 -17.53
C ASN A 108 0.85 -1.98 -18.73
N GLU A 109 1.51 -2.63 -19.68
CA GLU A 109 0.89 -3.47 -20.73
C GLU A 109 1.10 -4.96 -20.42
#